data_AF-A0A385DF07-F1
#
_entry.id   AF-A0A385DF07-F1
#
_cell.length_a   1.000
_cell.length_b   1.000
_cell.length_c   1.000
_cell.angle_alpha   90.00
_cell.angle_beta   90.00
_cell.angle_gamma   90.00
#
_symmetry.space_group_name_H-M   'P 1'
#
loop_
_entity.id
_entity.type
_entity.pdbx_description
1 polymer ?
#
loop_
_entity_poly.entity_id
_entity_poly.type
_entity_poly.pdbx_seq_one_letter_code
_entity_poly.pdbx_strand_id
1 'polypeptide(L)'
;MDFSELGVNLHEQWVSLPRPTPPFDLGAWADETAAELAARSAADGEPLDAKRLSRNLRAITKESATREPLGAFAWYVSGFHHAVGLAELSAVLPDETAPEVTPQWMVEHFAAHDFGPPEITYMDLPLGPAVRIRQNVIGEKKRLFGSRPVVRTLAYGVQPKGEKGLLVLRCSWAESVIDEPITGIVDNMAPTLVL
;
A
#
# COMPACT_ATOMS: atom_id res chain seq x y z
N MET A 1 19.80 -8.37 -6.94
CA MET A 1 19.54 -7.17 -6.12
C MET A 1 18.94 -7.71 -4.83
N ASP A 2 19.66 -7.56 -3.73
CA ASP A 2 19.19 -7.98 -2.41
C ASP A 2 18.26 -6.89 -1.88
N PHE A 3 16.98 -7.22 -1.68
CA PHE A 3 15.94 -6.27 -1.30
C PHE A 3 15.67 -6.30 0.22
N SER A 4 16.55 -6.95 1.01
CA SER A 4 16.42 -7.06 2.46
C SER A 4 16.61 -5.72 3.21
N GLU A 5 17.18 -4.71 2.55
CA GLU A 5 17.36 -3.36 3.10
C GLU A 5 16.28 -2.35 2.66
N LEU A 6 15.28 -2.73 1.86
CA LEU A 6 14.12 -1.89 1.54
C LEU A 6 13.25 -1.63 2.78
N GLY A 7 13.65 -0.62 3.55
CA GLY A 7 12.95 -0.14 4.73
C GLY A 7 12.01 1.01 4.39
N VAL A 8 10.76 0.90 4.81
CA VAL A 8 9.90 2.06 5.01
C VAL A 8 9.69 2.19 6.51
N ASN A 9 9.88 3.40 7.06
CA ASN A 9 9.57 3.63 8.47
C ASN A 9 8.04 3.59 8.66
N LEU A 10 7.56 2.50 9.25
CA LEU A 10 6.14 2.30 9.50
C LEU A 10 5.73 2.97 10.81
N HIS A 11 4.62 3.71 10.78
CA HIS A 11 3.93 4.15 12.00
C HIS A 11 3.38 2.92 12.78
N GLU A 12 3.26 3.00 14.11
CA GLU A 12 2.96 1.88 15.05
C GLU A 12 1.65 1.09 14.78
N GLN A 13 0.88 1.47 13.77
CA GLN A 13 -0.41 0.89 13.42
C GLN A 13 -0.40 0.08 12.11
N TRP A 14 0.73 0.04 11.40
CA TRP A 14 0.88 -0.77 10.20
C TRP A 14 1.32 -2.19 10.53
N VAL A 15 0.69 -3.15 9.87
CA VAL A 15 1.06 -4.56 9.91
C VAL A 15 1.80 -4.90 8.62
N SER A 16 3.03 -5.38 8.74
CA SER A 16 3.75 -5.94 7.60
C SER A 16 3.10 -7.24 7.15
N LEU A 17 2.71 -7.32 5.88
CA LEU A 17 2.08 -8.49 5.29
C LEU A 17 3.18 -9.44 4.81
N PRO A 18 3.20 -10.70 5.28
CA PRO A 18 4.20 -11.66 4.89
C PRO A 18 4.01 -12.03 3.41
N ARG A 19 5.08 -12.45 2.74
CA ARG A 19 4.98 -13.15 1.46
C ARG A 19 4.73 -14.64 1.75
N PRO A 20 3.52 -15.17 1.52
CA PRO A 20 3.20 -16.53 1.93
C PRO A 20 3.81 -17.54 0.94
N THR A 21 5.07 -17.91 1.15
CA THR A 21 5.73 -19.03 0.45
C THR A 21 5.78 -20.25 1.36
N PRO A 22 5.44 -21.46 0.88
CA PRO A 22 5.56 -22.66 1.70
C PRO A 22 7.00 -22.84 2.24
N PRO A 23 7.19 -23.22 3.52
CA PRO A 23 6.18 -23.72 4.47
C PRO A 23 5.58 -22.66 5.42
N PHE A 24 5.23 -21.46 4.95
CA PHE A 24 4.61 -20.43 5.78
C PHE A 24 3.14 -20.73 6.17
N ASP A 25 2.85 -20.75 7.48
CA ASP A 25 1.47 -20.89 7.99
C ASP A 25 0.79 -19.52 8.11
N LEU A 26 0.12 -19.12 7.03
CA LEU A 26 -0.68 -17.90 6.97
C LEU A 26 -1.84 -17.90 7.99
N GLY A 27 -2.32 -19.08 8.38
CA GLY A 27 -3.42 -19.22 9.32
C GLY A 27 -3.00 -18.78 10.71
N ALA A 28 -1.93 -19.40 11.21
CA ALA A 28 -1.35 -19.11 12.52
C ALA A 28 -0.90 -17.64 12.64
N TRP A 29 -0.16 -17.14 11.66
CA TRP A 29 0.28 -15.73 11.64
C TRP A 29 -0.91 -14.76 11.75
N ALA A 30 -1.97 -14.98 10.97
CA ALA A 30 -3.12 -14.10 10.98
C ALA A 30 -3.90 -14.15 12.31
N ASP A 31 -3.94 -15.30 12.99
CA ASP A 31 -4.60 -15.44 14.28
C ASP A 31 -3.80 -14.74 15.40
N GLU A 32 -2.47 -14.86 15.39
CA GLU A 32 -1.57 -14.18 16.32
C GLU A 32 -1.64 -12.66 16.16
N THR A 33 -1.41 -12.15 14.93
CA THR A 33 -1.49 -10.71 14.65
C THR A 33 -2.89 -10.15 14.93
N ALA A 34 -3.96 -10.90 14.66
CA ALA A 34 -5.32 -10.46 15.01
C ALA A 34 -5.54 -10.32 16.52
N ALA A 35 -4.92 -11.17 17.34
CA ALA A 35 -5.00 -11.08 18.79
C ALA A 35 -4.29 -9.81 19.30
N GLU A 36 -3.12 -9.48 18.75
CA GLU A 36 -2.39 -8.25 19.07
C GLU A 36 -3.19 -6.99 18.70
N LEU A 37 -3.76 -6.97 17.48
CA LEU A 37 -4.60 -5.87 17.01
C LEU A 37 -5.86 -5.70 17.89
N ALA A 38 -6.50 -6.80 18.27
CA ALA A 38 -7.67 -6.76 19.14
C ALA A 38 -7.32 -6.25 20.54
N ALA A 39 -6.17 -6.67 21.09
CA ALA A 39 -5.69 -6.20 22.39
C ALA A 39 -5.37 -4.70 22.36
N ARG A 40 -4.69 -4.21 21.31
CA ARG A 40 -4.43 -2.78 21.10
C ARG A 40 -5.74 -1.98 21.03
N SER A 41 -6.68 -2.41 20.20
CA SER A 41 -7.95 -1.69 20.05
C SER A 41 -8.78 -1.70 21.34
N ALA A 42 -8.73 -2.78 22.12
CA ALA A 42 -9.38 -2.83 23.42
C ALA A 42 -8.75 -1.85 24.43
N ALA A 43 -7.43 -1.65 24.40
CA ALA A 43 -6.75 -0.65 25.21
C ALA A 43 -7.19 0.79 24.87
N ASP A 44 -7.57 1.04 23.61
CA ASP A 44 -8.14 2.30 23.15
C ASP A 44 -9.65 2.45 23.45
N GLY A 45 -10.27 1.46 24.10
CA GLY A 45 -11.70 1.46 24.42
C GLY A 45 -12.62 0.96 23.30
N GLU A 46 -12.05 0.44 22.20
CA GLU A 46 -12.75 -0.01 21.01
C GLU A 46 -12.52 -1.51 20.77
N PRO A 47 -13.15 -2.43 21.52
CA PRO A 47 -12.89 -3.86 21.37
C PRO A 47 -13.29 -4.39 19.98
N LEU A 48 -12.38 -5.15 19.36
CA LEU A 48 -12.58 -5.74 18.03
C LEU A 48 -12.64 -7.27 18.09
N ASP A 49 -13.42 -7.87 17.18
CA ASP A 49 -13.47 -9.32 17.00
C ASP A 49 -12.21 -9.84 16.27
N ALA A 50 -11.34 -10.52 17.01
CA ALA A 50 -10.10 -11.12 16.49
C ALA A 50 -10.36 -12.10 15.32
N LYS A 51 -11.48 -12.84 15.30
CA LYS A 51 -11.79 -13.74 14.18
C LYS A 51 -12.15 -12.98 12.90
N ARG A 52 -12.71 -11.77 13.01
CA ARG A 52 -12.93 -10.88 11.85
C ARG A 52 -11.61 -10.32 11.35
N LEU A 53 -10.75 -9.86 12.26
CA LEU A 53 -9.42 -9.35 11.93
C LEU A 53 -8.55 -10.42 11.24
N SER A 54 -8.48 -11.63 11.78
CA SER A 54 -7.72 -12.75 11.18
C SER A 54 -8.21 -13.07 9.77
N ARG A 55 -9.54 -13.11 9.54
CA ARG A 55 -10.09 -13.31 8.19
C ARG A 55 -9.72 -12.17 7.25
N ASN A 56 -9.74 -10.92 7.72
CA ASN A 56 -9.32 -9.78 6.90
C ASN A 56 -7.84 -9.85 6.57
N LEU A 57 -6.96 -10.09 7.55
CA LEU A 57 -5.51 -10.30 7.37
C LEU A 57 -5.23 -11.37 6.31
N ARG A 58 -5.84 -12.56 6.43
CA ARG A 58 -5.66 -13.63 5.43
C ARG A 58 -6.10 -13.20 4.04
N ALA A 59 -7.21 -12.46 3.93
CA ALA A 59 -7.73 -12.01 2.64
C ALA A 59 -6.81 -10.99 1.98
N ILE A 60 -6.42 -9.94 2.71
CA ILE A 60 -5.57 -8.87 2.17
C ILE A 60 -4.14 -9.35 1.88
N THR A 61 -3.58 -10.25 2.70
CA THR A 61 -2.25 -10.84 2.45
C THR A 61 -2.26 -11.67 1.17
N LYS A 62 -3.28 -12.51 0.96
CA LYS A 62 -3.43 -13.28 -0.28
C LYS A 62 -3.63 -12.39 -1.49
N GLU A 63 -4.50 -11.38 -1.37
CA GLU A 63 -4.77 -10.43 -2.44
C GLU A 63 -3.52 -9.64 -2.82
N SER A 64 -2.76 -9.15 -1.83
CA SER A 64 -1.48 -8.47 -2.06
C SER A 64 -0.44 -9.38 -2.71
N ALA A 65 -0.32 -10.63 -2.26
CA ALA A 65 0.62 -11.60 -2.84
C ALA A 65 0.39 -11.85 -4.33
N THR A 66 -0.82 -11.70 -4.87
CA THR A 66 -1.08 -11.84 -6.33
C THR A 66 -0.39 -10.78 -7.19
N ARG A 67 0.04 -9.67 -6.58
CA ARG A 67 0.76 -8.58 -7.25
C ARG A 67 2.26 -8.63 -7.02
N GLU A 68 2.75 -9.63 -6.29
CA GLU A 68 4.16 -9.86 -6.00
C GLU A 68 4.93 -8.60 -5.53
N PRO A 69 4.41 -7.82 -4.55
CA PRO A 69 5.09 -6.61 -4.13
C PRO A 69 6.42 -6.94 -3.43
N LEU A 70 7.36 -5.99 -3.52
CA LEU A 70 8.60 -5.99 -2.75
C LEU A 70 8.32 -5.90 -1.23
N GLY A 71 7.31 -5.11 -0.84
CA GLY A 71 6.81 -5.03 0.53
C GLY A 71 5.33 -4.66 0.54
N ALA A 72 4.59 -5.14 1.54
CA ALA A 72 3.18 -4.80 1.67
C ALA A 72 2.83 -4.57 3.14
N PHE A 73 2.03 -3.54 3.40
CA PHE A 73 1.72 -3.07 4.75
C PHE A 73 0.24 -2.72 4.81
N ALA A 74 -0.45 -3.18 5.84
CA ALA A 74 -1.87 -2.91 6.06
C ALA A 74 -2.05 -2.04 7.30
N TRP A 75 -2.79 -0.94 7.18
CA TRP A 75 -3.04 -0.02 8.28
C TRP A 75 -4.34 -0.39 9.01
N TYR A 76 -4.24 -0.70 10.30
CA TYR A 76 -5.38 -1.03 11.16
C TYR A 76 -5.58 0.05 12.21
N VAL A 77 -6.73 0.72 12.14
CA VAL A 77 -7.14 1.76 13.10
C VAL A 77 -8.18 1.19 14.05
N SER A 78 -8.10 1.56 15.32
CA SER A 78 -9.03 1.14 16.37
C SER A 78 -10.48 1.50 15.98
N GLY A 79 -11.42 0.58 16.28
CA GLY A 79 -12.82 0.68 15.82
C GLY A 79 -13.10 0.05 14.44
N PHE A 80 -12.08 -0.23 13.63
CA PHE A 80 -12.26 -0.88 12.31
C PHE A 80 -11.87 -2.37 12.34
N HIS A 81 -12.78 -3.23 11.91
CA HIS A 81 -12.56 -4.68 11.82
C HIS A 81 -11.82 -5.12 10.54
N HIS A 82 -11.20 -4.19 9.83
CA HIS A 82 -10.50 -4.41 8.58
C HIS A 82 -9.40 -3.37 8.39
N ALA A 83 -8.42 -3.68 7.54
CA ALA A 83 -7.41 -2.71 7.13
C ALA A 83 -8.08 -1.54 6.39
N VAL A 84 -7.83 -0.32 6.86
CA VAL A 84 -8.38 0.91 6.28
C VAL A 84 -7.47 1.47 5.18
N GLY A 85 -6.21 1.06 5.15
CA GLY A 85 -5.24 1.39 4.11
C GLY A 85 -4.33 0.21 3.78
N LEU A 86 -3.91 0.12 2.52
CA LEU A 86 -2.94 -0.87 2.04
C LEU A 86 -1.85 -0.14 1.26
N ALA A 87 -0.62 -0.20 1.76
CA ALA A 87 0.58 0.30 1.11
C ALA A 87 1.37 -0.88 0.53
N GLU A 88 1.69 -0.82 -0.76
CA GLU A 88 2.49 -1.80 -1.47
C GLU A 88 3.68 -1.10 -2.11
N LEU A 89 4.86 -1.70 -1.96
CA LEU A 89 6.10 -1.28 -2.56
C LEU A 89 6.43 -2.27 -3.68
N SER A 90 6.67 -1.80 -4.89
CA SER A 90 7.06 -2.62 -6.03
C SER A 90 8.22 -1.98 -6.79
N ALA A 91 8.84 -2.74 -7.70
CA ALA A 91 9.78 -2.20 -8.67
C ALA A 91 9.21 -2.38 -10.08
N VAL A 92 9.36 -1.35 -10.91
CA VAL A 92 9.09 -1.40 -12.34
C VAL A 92 10.42 -1.26 -13.04
N LEU A 93 10.86 -2.35 -13.67
CA LEU A 93 12.12 -2.39 -14.42
C LEU A 93 11.84 -2.22 -15.91
N PRO A 94 12.76 -1.61 -16.67
CA PRO A 94 12.63 -1.56 -18.10
C PRO A 94 12.62 -2.95 -18.74
N ASP A 95 11.83 -3.09 -19.80
CA ASP A 95 11.76 -4.29 -20.63
C ASP A 95 11.65 -3.91 -22.12
N GLU A 96 11.41 -4.89 -22.98
CA GLU A 96 11.29 -4.67 -24.43
C GLU A 96 10.10 -3.77 -24.82
N THR A 97 9.07 -3.70 -23.99
CA THR A 97 7.84 -2.92 -24.22
C THR A 97 7.90 -1.54 -23.57
N ALA A 98 8.68 -1.40 -22.50
CA ALA A 98 8.94 -0.16 -21.78
C ALA A 98 10.45 0.01 -21.53
N PRO A 99 11.23 0.38 -22.56
CA PRO A 99 12.69 0.48 -22.45
C PRO A 99 13.16 1.64 -21.56
N GLU A 100 12.30 2.63 -21.33
CA GLU A 100 12.56 3.78 -20.48
C GLU A 100 11.48 3.93 -19.42
N VAL A 101 11.78 3.47 -18.20
CA VAL A 101 10.89 3.60 -17.05
C VAL A 101 11.37 4.77 -16.19
N THR A 102 10.65 5.89 -16.28
CA THR A 102 10.95 7.17 -15.62
C THR A 102 9.72 7.69 -14.86
N PRO A 103 9.84 8.71 -13.99
CA PRO A 103 8.66 9.30 -13.33
C PRO A 103 7.60 9.81 -14.34
N GLN A 104 8.03 10.32 -15.50
CA GLN A 104 7.12 10.69 -16.59
C GLN A 104 6.38 9.48 -17.16
N TRP A 105 7.09 8.38 -17.40
CA TRP A 105 6.49 7.13 -17.87
C TRP A 105 5.39 6.64 -16.90
N MET A 106 5.62 6.74 -15.58
CA MET A 106 4.61 6.36 -14.61
C MET A 106 3.35 7.20 -14.73
N VAL A 107 3.47 8.52 -14.91
CA VAL A 107 2.31 9.39 -15.13
C VAL A 107 1.51 8.93 -16.34
N GLU A 108 2.18 8.65 -17.46
CA GLU A 108 1.51 8.24 -18.70
C GLU A 108 0.74 6.93 -18.59
N HIS A 109 1.21 6.01 -17.72
CA HIS A 109 0.65 4.66 -17.63
C HIS A 109 -0.25 4.43 -16.40
N PHE A 110 -0.07 5.21 -15.32
CA PHE A 110 -0.75 5.00 -14.04
C PHE A 110 -1.81 6.06 -13.75
N ALA A 111 -1.77 7.22 -14.42
CA ALA A 111 -2.75 8.29 -14.25
C ALA A 111 -4.12 7.88 -14.83
N ALA A 112 -5.12 7.75 -13.96
CA ALA A 112 -6.51 7.49 -14.28
C ALA A 112 -7.32 8.78 -14.18
N HIS A 113 -8.28 8.94 -15.10
CA HIS A 113 -9.17 10.11 -15.17
C HIS A 113 -10.63 9.77 -14.83
N ASP A 114 -10.89 8.54 -14.35
CA ASP A 114 -12.22 7.97 -14.14
C ASP A 114 -13.10 8.80 -13.19
N PHE A 115 -12.49 9.50 -12.24
CA PHE A 115 -13.16 10.27 -11.20
C PHE A 115 -12.65 11.72 -11.10
N GLY A 116 -12.25 12.28 -12.25
CA GLY A 116 -11.62 13.60 -12.35
C GLY A 116 -10.13 13.51 -12.65
N PRO A 117 -9.48 14.64 -12.94
CA PRO A 117 -8.04 14.64 -13.22
C PRO A 117 -7.25 14.23 -11.97
N PRO A 118 -6.19 13.43 -12.13
CA PRO A 118 -5.29 13.10 -11.04
C PRO A 118 -4.46 14.32 -10.62
N GLU A 119 -4.11 14.42 -9.35
CA GLU A 119 -3.14 15.39 -8.85
C GLU A 119 -1.74 14.82 -9.04
N ILE A 120 -0.92 15.47 -9.86
CA ILE A 120 0.42 15.03 -10.21
C ILE A 120 1.43 16.09 -9.75
N THR A 121 2.43 15.66 -8.98
CA THR A 121 3.51 16.54 -8.51
C THR A 121 4.84 15.86 -8.74
N TYR A 122 5.71 16.49 -9.54
CA TYR A 122 7.11 16.08 -9.68
C TYR A 122 7.94 16.69 -8.55
N MET A 123 8.89 15.93 -8.04
CA MET A 123 9.76 16.35 -6.94
C MET A 123 11.05 15.53 -6.94
N ASP A 124 11.99 15.89 -6.07
CA ASP A 124 13.14 15.05 -5.75
C ASP A 124 12.95 14.47 -4.35
N LEU A 125 13.07 13.15 -4.24
CA LEU A 125 13.21 12.47 -2.96
C LEU A 125 14.70 12.13 -2.73
N PRO A 126 15.12 11.81 -1.49
CA PRO A 126 16.53 11.51 -1.21
C PRO A 126 17.16 10.49 -2.17
N LEU A 127 16.36 9.47 -2.55
CA LEU A 127 16.77 8.40 -3.45
C LEU A 127 16.89 8.82 -4.92
N GLY A 128 16.17 9.86 -5.36
CA GLY A 128 16.25 10.39 -6.74
C GLY A 128 14.98 11.14 -7.20
N PRO A 129 14.92 11.49 -8.50
CA PRO A 129 13.76 12.13 -9.10
C PRO A 129 12.50 11.28 -8.92
N ALA A 130 11.39 11.93 -8.58
CA ALA A 130 10.16 11.27 -8.24
C ALA A 130 8.93 11.97 -8.80
N VAL A 131 7.84 11.21 -8.88
CA VAL A 131 6.50 11.74 -9.11
C VAL A 131 5.56 11.21 -8.04
N ARG A 132 4.68 12.09 -7.58
CA ARG A 132 3.55 11.79 -6.70
C ARG A 132 2.28 11.89 -7.54
N ILE A 133 1.46 10.84 -7.53
CA ILE A 133 0.17 10.78 -8.21
C ILE A 133 -0.90 10.47 -7.17
N ARG A 134 -1.83 11.39 -6.96
CA ARG A 134 -3.03 11.17 -6.15
C ARG A 134 -4.25 11.15 -7.04
N GLN A 135 -5.07 10.11 -6.90
CA GLN A 135 -6.21 9.90 -7.78
C GLN A 135 -7.27 8.99 -7.16
N ASN A 136 -8.46 9.07 -7.72
CA ASN A 136 -9.59 8.21 -7.41
C ASN A 136 -9.79 7.19 -8.52
N VAL A 137 -9.94 5.92 -8.16
CA VAL A 137 -10.16 4.82 -9.10
C VAL A 137 -11.38 4.01 -8.67
N ILE A 138 -11.92 3.23 -9.61
CA ILE A 138 -12.99 2.29 -9.30
C ILE A 138 -12.39 1.06 -8.58
N GLY A 139 -12.96 0.70 -7.44
CA GLY A 139 -12.60 -0.54 -6.75
C GLY A 139 -12.99 -1.77 -7.58
N GLU A 140 -12.13 -2.78 -7.62
CA GLU A 140 -12.30 -3.95 -8.49
C GLU A 140 -13.57 -4.77 -8.16
N LYS A 141 -13.89 -4.89 -6.87
CA LYS A 141 -14.99 -5.72 -6.36
C LYS A 141 -16.29 -4.91 -6.20
N LYS A 142 -17.38 -5.41 -6.79
CA LYS A 142 -18.73 -4.90 -6.51
C LYS A 142 -19.15 -5.24 -5.09
N ARG A 143 -19.84 -4.32 -4.41
CA ARG A 143 -20.53 -4.64 -3.16
C ARG A 143 -21.72 -5.56 -3.47
N LEU A 144 -22.07 -6.47 -2.56
CA LEU A 144 -23.07 -7.53 -2.77
C LEU A 144 -24.44 -7.00 -3.26
N PHE A 145 -24.75 -5.72 -3.01
CA PHE A 145 -25.94 -5.02 -3.50
C PHE A 145 -25.67 -3.54 -3.87
N GLY A 146 -24.49 -3.21 -4.41
CA GLY A 146 -24.13 -1.80 -4.66
C GLY A 146 -23.12 -1.57 -5.78
N SER A 147 -22.87 -0.28 -6.07
CA SER A 147 -21.81 0.16 -6.97
C SER A 147 -20.43 -0.26 -6.45
N ARG A 148 -19.45 -0.30 -7.36
CA ARG A 148 -18.04 -0.44 -6.98
C ARG A 148 -17.64 0.76 -6.11
N PRO A 149 -16.95 0.56 -4.98
CA PRO A 149 -16.52 1.67 -4.15
C PRO A 149 -15.52 2.54 -4.92
N VAL A 150 -15.50 3.84 -4.63
CA VAL A 150 -14.39 4.70 -5.04
C VAL A 150 -13.23 4.41 -4.12
N VAL A 151 -12.09 4.06 -4.69
CA VAL A 151 -10.83 3.83 -3.98
C VAL A 151 -9.93 5.02 -4.26
N ARG A 152 -9.45 5.65 -3.20
CA ARG A 152 -8.42 6.67 -3.27
C ARG A 152 -7.06 5.99 -3.34
N THR A 153 -6.18 6.55 -4.14
CA THR A 153 -4.80 6.08 -4.26
C THR A 153 -3.84 7.24 -4.20
N LEU A 154 -2.69 6.98 -3.58
CA LEU A 154 -1.54 7.86 -3.56
C LEU A 154 -0.32 7.02 -3.89
N ALA A 155 0.33 7.34 -5.00
CA ALA A 155 1.48 6.61 -5.49
C ALA A 155 2.68 7.54 -5.63
N TYR A 156 3.84 7.05 -5.21
CA TYR A 156 5.14 7.65 -5.44
C TYR A 156 5.94 6.74 -6.35
N GLY A 157 6.34 7.23 -7.52
CA GLY A 157 7.33 6.59 -8.38
C GLY A 157 8.66 7.30 -8.24
N VAL A 158 9.67 6.63 -7.74
CA VAL A 158 11.01 7.18 -7.50
C VAL A 158 11.99 6.46 -8.38
N GLN A 159 12.77 7.21 -9.18
CA GLN A 159 13.86 6.67 -9.96
C GLN A 159 15.15 6.81 -9.15
N PRO A 160 15.72 5.71 -8.61
CA PRO A 160 16.96 5.81 -7.87
C PRO A 160 18.11 6.34 -8.73
N LYS A 161 18.98 7.16 -8.14
CA LYS A 161 20.13 7.75 -8.85
C LYS A 161 21.03 6.66 -9.44
N GLY A 162 21.22 6.70 -10.75
CA GLY A 162 22.09 5.76 -11.48
C GLY A 162 21.41 4.45 -11.87
N GLU A 163 20.16 4.21 -11.46
CA GLU A 163 19.41 3.00 -11.79
C GLU A 163 18.45 3.22 -12.96
N LYS A 164 18.15 2.13 -13.66
CA LYS A 164 17.12 2.09 -14.70
C LYS A 164 15.88 1.41 -14.13
N GLY A 165 14.80 2.16 -13.94
CA GLY A 165 13.57 1.66 -13.31
C GLY A 165 13.02 2.60 -12.25
N LEU A 166 11.86 2.23 -11.70
CA LEU A 166 11.21 2.92 -10.60
C LEU A 166 11.00 1.99 -9.42
N LEU A 167 11.20 2.51 -8.22
CA LEU A 167 10.51 2.01 -7.04
C LEU A 167 9.16 2.71 -6.95
N VAL A 168 8.09 1.94 -6.76
CA VAL A 168 6.73 2.46 -6.67
C VAL A 168 6.16 2.13 -5.30
N LEU A 169 5.96 3.15 -4.47
CA LEU A 169 5.18 3.06 -3.23
C LEU A 169 3.76 3.50 -3.53
N ARG A 170 2.81 2.56 -3.51
CA ARG A 170 1.39 2.83 -3.75
C ARG A 170 0.57 2.54 -2.49
N CYS A 171 -0.14 3.53 -2.00
CA CYS A 171 -1.14 3.36 -0.96
C CYS A 171 -2.56 3.47 -1.54
N SER A 172 -3.49 2.66 -1.02
CA SER A 172 -4.90 2.68 -1.39
C SER A 172 -5.82 2.57 -0.18
N TRP A 173 -6.93 3.30 -0.20
CA TRP A 173 -7.95 3.31 0.87
C TRP A 173 -9.33 3.69 0.33
N ALA A 174 -10.39 3.25 1.01
CA ALA A 174 -11.77 3.56 0.64
C ALA A 174 -12.44 4.57 1.59
N GLU A 175 -12.05 4.57 2.85
CA GLU A 175 -12.68 5.37 3.90
C GLU A 175 -12.28 6.84 3.77
N SER A 176 -13.26 7.72 3.52
CA SER A 176 -12.98 9.15 3.31
C SER A 176 -12.54 9.87 4.58
N VAL A 177 -12.92 9.37 5.76
CA VAL A 177 -12.60 10.00 7.05
C VAL A 177 -11.11 9.97 7.38
N ILE A 178 -10.35 9.04 6.78
CA ILE A 178 -8.90 8.91 7.00
C ILE A 178 -8.06 9.51 5.87
N ASP A 179 -8.68 10.23 4.93
CA ASP A 179 -8.04 10.70 3.70
C ASP A 179 -6.84 11.62 3.96
N GLU A 180 -7.00 12.62 4.83
CA GLU A 180 -5.89 13.49 5.23
C GLU A 180 -4.84 12.74 6.08
N PRO A 181 -5.21 11.99 7.15
CA PRO A 181 -4.24 11.21 7.92
C PRO A 181 -3.38 10.25 7.09
N ILE A 182 -4.00 9.45 6.22
CA ILE A 182 -3.25 8.45 5.44
C ILE A 182 -2.36 9.12 4.40
N THR A 183 -2.82 10.22 3.81
CA THR A 183 -2.02 11.02 2.87
C THR A 183 -0.75 11.52 3.56
N GLY A 184 -0.89 12.15 4.74
CA GLY A 184 0.26 12.63 5.51
C GLY A 184 1.22 11.51 5.93
N ILE A 185 0.70 10.34 6.30
CA ILE A 185 1.52 9.17 6.63
C ILE A 185 2.35 8.72 5.41
N VAL A 186 1.71 8.55 4.25
CA VAL A 186 2.39 8.09 3.03
C VAL A 186 3.38 9.13 2.50
N ASP A 187 3.02 10.41 2.56
CA ASP A 187 3.91 11.51 2.20
C ASP A 187 5.17 11.54 3.10
N ASN A 188 5.08 11.06 4.36
CA ASN A 188 6.23 10.88 5.26
C ASN A 188 6.98 9.56 5.07
N MET A 189 6.34 8.53 4.53
CA MET A 189 6.97 7.25 4.19
C MET A 189 7.83 7.34 2.93
N ALA A 190 7.39 8.07 1.91
CA ALA A 190 8.08 8.12 0.62
C ALA A 190 9.54 8.64 0.71
N PRO A 191 9.88 9.67 1.50
CA PRO A 191 11.26 10.13 1.64
C PRO A 191 12.17 9.12 2.36
N THR A 192 11.62 8.12 3.05
CA THR A 192 12.41 7.10 3.77
C THR A 192 12.74 5.90 2.90
N LEU A 193 12.32 5.87 1.64
CA LEU A 193 12.65 4.79 0.72
C LEU A 193 14.17 4.71 0.52
N VAL A 194 14.70 3.52 0.70
CA VAL A 194 16.10 3.16 0.49
C VAL A 194 16.18 1.92 -0.40
N LEU A 195 17.32 1.74 -1.06
CA LEU A 195 17.65 0.53 -1.84
C LEU A 195 18.36 -0.48 -0.94
#